data_AF-A0A2N1ZDP9-F1
#
_entry.id   AF-A0A2N1ZDP9-F1
#
_cell.length_a   1.000
_cell.length_b   1.000
_cell.length_c   1.000
_cell.angle_alpha   90.00
_cell.angle_beta   90.00
_cell.angle_gamma   90.00
#
_symmetry.space_group_name_H-M   'P 1'
#
loop_
_entity.id
_entity.type
_entity.pdbx_description
1 polymer ?
#
loop_
_entity_poly.entity_id
_entity_poly.type
_entity_poly.pdbx_seq_one_letter_code
_entity_poly.pdbx_strand_id
1 'polypeptide(L)'
;MQLFRAVPASRLLNGSVEFRRQSSVRIPTNVPYVVDNLWESLRPKTMPSRRHAVYASPSAELALQNASAPLEEGDEYVACRVLVDQARVRVAHLEVTDARYHSDIILISKWISRHAQELMELSQGLRQKIAPLFIPGLDRAEMTSLWREHAWAAELCTYVRQHSTFWASASSTPQPSNGELFFELKSDSDTYQLEAV
;
A
#
# COMPACT_ATOMS: atom_id res chain seq x y z
N MET A 1 21.37 -0.65 0.50
CA MET A 1 20.05 -0.67 -0.17
C MET A 1 19.88 0.64 -0.92
N GLN A 2 19.54 0.60 -2.20
CA GLN A 2 19.25 1.80 -2.99
C GLN A 2 17.77 1.81 -3.35
N LEU A 3 17.14 2.96 -3.22
CA LEU A 3 15.75 3.21 -3.59
C LEU A 3 15.78 4.39 -4.58
N PHE A 4 15.02 4.29 -5.65
CA PHE A 4 14.92 5.33 -6.67
C PHE A 4 13.48 5.77 -6.86
N ARG A 5 13.29 7.04 -7.20
CA ARG A 5 11.97 7.62 -7.50
C ARG A 5 12.09 8.52 -8.70
N ALA A 6 11.14 8.42 -9.61
CA ALA A 6 10.91 9.45 -10.61
C ALA A 6 10.03 10.54 -10.00
N VAL A 7 10.46 11.79 -10.13
CA VAL A 7 9.69 12.97 -9.74
C VAL A 7 9.73 14.00 -10.86
N PRO A 8 8.73 14.89 -10.97
CA PRO A 8 8.81 16.01 -11.90
C PRO A 8 10.04 16.88 -11.61
N ALA A 9 10.76 17.33 -12.64
CA ALA A 9 11.98 18.12 -12.52
C ALA A 9 11.73 19.40 -11.71
N SER A 10 10.55 19.99 -11.89
CA SER A 10 10.06 21.15 -11.11
C SER A 10 10.14 20.95 -9.59
N ARG A 11 10.01 19.71 -9.08
CA ARG A 11 10.14 19.42 -7.64
C ARG A 11 11.56 19.55 -7.11
N LEU A 12 12.57 19.53 -7.99
CA LEU A 12 13.98 19.62 -7.62
C LEU A 12 14.51 21.06 -7.68
N LEU A 13 13.79 21.98 -8.31
CA LEU A 13 14.23 23.37 -8.53
C LEU A 13 14.38 24.19 -7.25
N ASN A 14 13.78 23.76 -6.13
CA ASN A 14 13.78 24.49 -4.86
C ASN A 14 14.90 24.07 -3.88
N GLY A 15 15.97 23.43 -4.35
CA GLY A 15 17.10 22.99 -3.51
C GLY A 15 16.84 21.66 -2.80
N SER A 16 17.57 21.38 -1.71
CA SER A 16 17.47 20.14 -0.92
C SER A 16 16.15 20.07 -0.14
N VAL A 17 15.06 19.77 -0.84
CA VAL A 17 13.75 19.56 -0.25
C VAL A 17 13.81 18.29 0.60
N GLU A 18 13.63 18.45 1.91
CA GLU A 18 13.39 17.33 2.80
C GLU A 18 11.93 16.90 2.70
N PHE A 19 11.72 15.63 2.39
CA PHE A 19 10.41 15.02 2.29
C PHE A 19 10.07 14.31 3.60
N ARG A 20 8.86 14.59 4.11
CA ARG A 20 8.34 14.00 5.34
C ARG A 20 7.42 12.82 5.06
N ARG A 21 7.06 12.11 6.13
CA ARG A 21 6.06 11.04 6.09
C ARG A 21 4.71 11.57 5.57
N GLN A 22 4.00 10.76 4.80
CA GLN A 22 2.67 11.11 4.31
C GLN A 22 1.68 11.17 5.47
N SER A 23 1.19 12.37 5.77
CA SER A 23 0.22 12.60 6.86
C SER A 23 -1.20 12.17 6.51
N SER A 24 -1.56 12.22 5.22
CA SER A 24 -2.86 11.77 4.73
C SER A 24 -2.82 10.31 4.30
N VAL A 25 -3.96 9.63 4.46
CA VAL A 25 -4.18 8.28 3.95
C VAL A 25 -4.33 8.35 2.44
N ARG A 26 -3.46 7.63 1.72
CA ARG A 26 -3.62 7.38 0.29
C ARG A 26 -4.79 6.43 0.08
N ILE A 27 -5.76 6.86 -0.73
CA ILE A 27 -6.85 5.99 -1.19
C ILE A 27 -6.27 5.01 -2.24
N PRO A 28 -6.46 3.70 -2.09
CA PRO A 28 -6.05 2.75 -3.12
C PRO A 28 -6.87 2.96 -4.39
N THR A 29 -6.22 3.09 -5.55
CA THR A 29 -6.88 3.37 -6.84
C THR A 29 -7.09 2.13 -7.69
N ASN A 30 -6.24 1.12 -7.52
CA ASN A 30 -6.14 -0.08 -8.36
C ASN A 30 -6.37 -1.39 -7.58
N VAL A 31 -6.68 -1.31 -6.28
CA VAL A 31 -6.96 -2.45 -5.40
C VAL A 31 -8.33 -2.25 -4.76
N PRO A 32 -9.22 -3.27 -4.74
CA PRO A 32 -10.51 -3.15 -4.06
C PRO A 32 -10.37 -2.81 -2.58
N TYR A 33 -11.22 -1.91 -2.07
CA TYR A 33 -11.11 -1.39 -0.70
C TYR A 33 -11.12 -2.49 0.37
N VAL A 34 -11.98 -3.50 0.21
CA VAL A 34 -12.02 -4.66 1.10
C VAL A 34 -10.69 -5.42 1.14
N VAL A 35 -9.99 -5.52 0.00
CA VAL A 35 -8.68 -6.18 -0.08
C VAL A 35 -7.63 -5.34 0.63
N ASP A 36 -7.57 -4.03 0.35
CA ASP A 36 -6.63 -3.12 1.02
C ASP A 36 -6.85 -3.08 2.55
N ASN A 37 -8.10 -3.02 3.00
CA ASN A 37 -8.48 -3.07 4.41
C ASN A 37 -8.02 -4.36 5.09
N LEU A 38 -8.23 -5.50 4.44
CA LEU A 38 -7.78 -6.80 4.95
C LEU A 38 -6.24 -6.88 4.99
N TRP A 39 -5.54 -6.47 3.93
CA TRP A 39 -4.08 -6.41 3.93
C TRP A 39 -3.55 -5.51 5.04
N GLU A 40 -4.06 -4.28 5.19
CA GLU A 40 -3.62 -3.37 6.25
C GLU A 40 -3.86 -3.96 7.65
N SER A 41 -4.98 -4.66 7.86
CA SER A 41 -5.28 -5.30 9.15
C SER A 41 -4.33 -6.45 9.51
N LEU A 42 -3.85 -7.18 8.50
CA LEU A 42 -2.91 -8.30 8.64
C LEU A 42 -1.45 -7.83 8.64
N ARG A 43 -1.19 -6.55 8.38
CA ARG A 43 0.16 -5.99 8.27
C ARG A 43 0.99 -6.22 9.55
N PRO A 44 2.18 -6.82 9.42
CA PRO A 44 3.16 -6.85 10.51
C PRO A 44 3.62 -5.43 10.88
N LYS A 45 3.89 -5.18 12.17
CA LYS A 45 4.37 -3.86 12.64
C LYS A 45 5.70 -3.44 12.01
N THR A 46 6.49 -4.39 11.52
CA THR A 46 7.78 -4.19 10.86
C THR A 46 7.66 -3.77 9.39
N MET A 47 6.49 -3.96 8.78
CA MET A 47 6.24 -3.64 7.37
C MET A 47 5.61 -2.24 7.20
N PRO A 48 5.89 -1.53 6.09
CA PRO A 48 5.30 -0.22 5.81
C PRO A 48 3.80 -0.31 5.51
N SER A 49 3.01 0.67 5.92
CA SER A 49 1.62 0.80 5.49
C SER A 49 1.53 1.35 4.07
N ARG A 50 0.83 0.65 3.17
CA ARG A 50 0.58 1.10 1.78
C ARG A 50 -0.14 2.45 1.71
N ARG A 51 -0.86 2.81 2.77
CA ARG A 51 -1.65 4.04 2.91
C ARG A 51 -0.81 5.27 3.20
N HIS A 52 0.37 5.08 3.78
CA HIS A 52 1.30 6.16 4.15
C HIS A 52 2.66 6.01 3.46
N ALA A 53 2.80 4.99 2.61
CA ALA A 53 4.05 4.68 1.95
C ALA A 53 4.34 5.61 0.78
N VAL A 54 5.63 5.73 0.51
CA VAL A 54 6.21 6.32 -0.68
C VAL A 54 6.65 5.18 -1.59
N TYR A 55 6.18 5.20 -2.84
CA TYR A 55 6.52 4.20 -3.85
C TYR A 55 7.87 4.56 -4.50
N ALA A 56 8.66 3.53 -4.77
CA ALA A 56 10.01 3.60 -5.29
C ALA A 56 10.29 2.42 -6.24
N SER A 57 11.48 2.42 -6.84
CA SER A 57 11.99 1.37 -7.70
C SER A 57 13.40 0.97 -7.28
N PRO A 58 13.86 -0.25 -7.58
CA PRO A 58 15.22 -0.69 -7.25
C PRO A 58 16.29 -0.13 -8.20
N SER A 59 15.90 0.49 -9.33
CA SER A 59 16.80 1.19 -10.25
C SER A 59 16.19 2.50 -10.77
N ALA A 60 17.03 3.38 -11.31
CA ALA A 60 16.62 4.65 -11.90
C ALA A 60 15.73 4.46 -13.14
N GLU A 61 16.07 3.48 -13.99
CA GLU A 61 15.35 3.16 -15.21
C GLU A 61 13.92 2.68 -14.89
N LEU A 62 13.78 1.78 -13.92
CA LEU A 62 12.48 1.34 -13.43
C LEU A 62 11.69 2.47 -12.78
N ALA A 63 12.36 3.43 -12.13
CA ALA A 63 11.69 4.58 -11.55
C ALA A 63 11.03 5.44 -12.64
N LEU A 64 11.77 5.71 -13.74
CA LEU A 64 11.26 6.45 -14.89
C LEU A 64 10.14 5.71 -15.63
N GLN A 65 10.30 4.39 -15.83
CA GLN A 65 9.28 3.57 -16.50
C GLN A 65 7.94 3.55 -15.74
N ASN A 66 7.99 3.60 -14.40
CA ASN A 66 6.79 3.58 -13.55
C ASN A 66 6.23 4.98 -13.25
N ALA A 67 6.84 6.04 -13.78
CA ALA A 67 6.45 7.42 -13.52
C ALA A 67 5.07 7.71 -14.12
N SER A 68 4.13 8.19 -13.29
CA SER A 68 2.72 8.39 -13.70
C SER A 68 2.06 9.61 -13.05
N ALA A 69 2.81 10.44 -12.32
CA ALA A 69 2.28 11.68 -11.77
C ALA A 69 1.98 12.70 -12.90
N PRO A 70 0.89 13.47 -12.83
CA PRO A 70 0.67 14.54 -13.80
C PRO A 70 1.88 15.48 -13.89
N LEU A 71 2.33 15.77 -15.10
CA LEU A 71 3.38 16.75 -15.39
C LEU A 71 2.74 18.07 -15.83
N GLU A 72 3.35 19.18 -15.43
CA GLU A 72 3.03 20.49 -16.01
C GLU A 72 3.60 20.59 -17.44
N GLU A 73 3.09 21.54 -18.23
CA GLU A 73 3.57 21.74 -19.60
C GLU A 73 5.07 22.10 -19.61
N GLY A 74 5.87 21.31 -20.33
CA GLY A 74 7.32 21.49 -20.41
C GLY A 74 8.11 20.87 -19.24
N ASP A 75 7.44 20.20 -18.29
CA ASP A 75 8.12 19.44 -17.23
C ASP A 75 8.45 18.01 -17.70
N GLU A 76 9.44 17.40 -17.05
CA GLU A 76 9.89 16.04 -17.35
C GLU A 76 10.15 15.26 -16.07
N TYR A 77 10.19 13.93 -16.18
CA TYR A 77 10.57 13.10 -15.04
C TYR A 77 12.08 12.99 -14.92
N VAL A 78 12.55 13.18 -13.70
CA VAL A 78 13.95 12.95 -13.32
C VAL A 78 14.00 11.79 -12.34
N ALA A 79 14.87 10.81 -12.61
CA ALA A 79 15.18 9.76 -11.67
C ALA A 79 16.02 10.33 -10.53
N CYS A 80 15.62 10.03 -9.30
CA CYS A 80 16.32 10.46 -8.11
C CYS A 80 16.63 9.26 -7.22
N ARG A 81 17.86 9.21 -6.71
CA ARG A 81 18.22 8.37 -5.59
C ARG A 81 17.56 8.92 -4.32
N VAL A 82 16.93 8.05 -3.55
CA VAL A 82 16.38 8.38 -2.24
C VAL A 82 17.49 8.30 -1.21
N LEU A 83 17.79 9.43 -0.58
CA LEU A 83 18.75 9.53 0.52
C LEU A 83 17.99 9.45 1.84
N VAL A 84 18.10 8.31 2.52
CA VAL A 84 17.43 8.05 3.81
C VAL A 84 18.24 7.08 4.66
N ASP A 85 18.24 7.31 5.97
CA ASP A 85 18.78 6.36 6.95
C ASP A 85 17.90 5.09 6.97
N GLN A 86 18.50 3.93 6.66
CA GLN A 86 17.81 2.64 6.64
C GLN A 86 17.19 2.28 7.99
N ALA A 87 17.77 2.76 9.10
CA ALA A 87 17.22 2.55 10.42
C ALA A 87 15.90 3.30 10.64
N ARG A 88 15.57 4.30 9.79
CA ARG A 88 14.38 5.16 9.89
C ARG A 88 13.27 4.79 8.91
N VAL A 89 13.45 3.75 8.10
CA VAL A 89 12.42 3.31 7.14
C VAL A 89 12.00 1.86 7.34
N ARG A 90 10.75 1.58 6.99
CA ARG A 90 10.25 0.22 6.72
C ARG A 90 10.09 0.09 5.22
N VAL A 91 10.44 -1.07 4.68
CA VAL A 91 10.41 -1.33 3.23
C VAL A 91 9.61 -2.59 2.99
N ALA A 92 8.89 -2.62 1.87
CA ALA A 92 8.29 -3.82 1.32
C ALA A 92 8.50 -3.83 -0.19
N HIS A 93 8.94 -4.98 -0.70
CA HIS A 93 9.06 -5.28 -2.12
C HIS A 93 8.22 -6.52 -2.41
N LEU A 94 7.21 -6.38 -3.26
CA LEU A 94 6.33 -7.46 -3.70
C LEU A 94 6.95 -8.24 -4.87
N GLU A 95 6.53 -9.47 -5.08
CA GLU A 95 6.93 -10.27 -6.26
C GLU A 95 6.16 -9.88 -7.53
N VAL A 96 5.03 -9.19 -7.38
CA VAL A 96 4.20 -8.70 -8.48
C VAL A 96 4.58 -7.27 -8.85
N THR A 97 4.49 -6.92 -10.13
CA THR A 97 4.83 -5.59 -10.65
C THR A 97 3.93 -4.47 -10.13
N ASP A 98 2.68 -4.81 -9.82
CA ASP A 98 1.68 -3.91 -9.26
C ASP A 98 0.78 -4.76 -8.34
N ALA A 99 0.44 -4.22 -7.16
CA ALA A 99 -0.40 -4.91 -6.19
C ALA A 99 -1.77 -5.36 -6.76
N ARG A 100 -2.29 -4.70 -7.81
CA ARG A 100 -3.53 -5.10 -8.50
C ARG A 100 -3.47 -6.50 -9.12
N TYR A 101 -2.27 -7.03 -9.34
CA TYR A 101 -2.05 -8.37 -9.87
C TYR A 101 -1.83 -9.42 -8.78
N HIS A 102 -1.89 -9.04 -7.51
CA HIS A 102 -1.69 -9.98 -6.42
C HIS A 102 -2.85 -11.00 -6.36
N SER A 103 -2.52 -12.28 -6.19
CA SER A 103 -3.47 -13.40 -6.20
C SER A 103 -4.57 -13.30 -5.13
N ASP A 104 -4.26 -12.66 -3.99
CA ASP A 104 -5.24 -12.39 -2.93
C ASP A 104 -6.47 -11.63 -3.43
N ILE A 105 -6.36 -10.77 -4.44
CA ILE A 105 -7.52 -10.05 -4.99
C ILE A 105 -8.54 -11.06 -5.53
N ILE A 106 -8.09 -12.06 -6.26
CA ILE A 106 -8.93 -13.13 -6.79
C ILE A 106 -9.46 -14.01 -5.66
N LEU A 107 -8.61 -14.36 -4.69
CA LEU A 107 -8.96 -15.18 -3.53
C LEU A 107 -10.12 -14.56 -2.72
N ILE A 108 -9.97 -13.29 -2.37
CA ILE A 108 -10.94 -12.53 -1.57
C ILE A 108 -12.22 -12.29 -2.37
N SER A 109 -12.10 -11.89 -3.63
CA SER A 109 -13.27 -11.66 -4.48
C SER A 109 -14.08 -12.95 -4.66
N LYS A 110 -13.43 -14.10 -4.89
CA LYS A 110 -14.10 -15.41 -4.97
C LYS A 110 -14.79 -15.77 -3.67
N TRP A 111 -14.18 -15.51 -2.52
CA TRP A 111 -14.80 -15.77 -1.23
C TRP A 111 -16.07 -14.91 -1.06
N ILE A 112 -15.99 -13.60 -1.33
CA ILE A 112 -17.13 -12.69 -1.24
C ILE A 112 -18.26 -13.13 -2.18
N SER A 113 -17.95 -13.48 -3.44
CA SER A 113 -18.97 -13.94 -4.40
C SER A 113 -19.68 -15.22 -3.95
N ARG A 114 -18.98 -16.16 -3.30
CA ARG A 114 -19.60 -17.39 -2.78
C ARG A 114 -20.58 -17.12 -1.64
N HIS A 115 -20.31 -16.11 -0.83
CA HIS A 115 -21.15 -15.72 0.33
C HIS A 115 -22.03 -14.49 0.02
N ALA A 116 -22.21 -14.17 -1.26
CA ALA A 116 -22.97 -12.99 -1.68
C ALA A 116 -24.46 -13.09 -1.30
N GLN A 117 -25.03 -14.29 -1.34
CA GLN A 117 -26.42 -14.52 -0.92
C GLN A 117 -26.61 -14.20 0.55
N GLU A 118 -25.72 -14.67 1.42
CA GLU A 118 -25.73 -14.39 2.86
C GLU A 118 -25.66 -12.89 3.13
N LEU A 119 -24.77 -12.17 2.42
CA LEU A 119 -24.68 -10.71 2.49
C LEU A 119 -25.98 -10.01 2.12
N MET A 120 -26.67 -10.48 1.09
CA MET A 120 -27.94 -9.89 0.64
C MET A 120 -29.08 -10.14 1.63
N GLU A 121 -29.06 -11.28 2.31
CA GLU A 121 -30.05 -11.69 3.32
C GLU A 121 -29.85 -11.01 4.68
N LEU A 122 -28.69 -10.38 4.92
CA LEU A 122 -28.45 -9.59 6.13
C LEU A 122 -29.50 -8.47 6.27
N SER A 123 -29.94 -8.26 7.51
CA SER A 123 -30.79 -7.11 7.85
C SER A 123 -30.08 -5.79 7.53
N GLN A 124 -30.84 -4.74 7.28
CA GLN A 124 -30.29 -3.41 6.98
C GLN A 124 -29.28 -2.95 8.04
N GLY A 125 -29.60 -3.15 9.32
CA GLY A 125 -28.70 -2.77 10.42
C GLY A 125 -27.38 -3.55 10.40
N LEU A 126 -27.40 -4.84 10.06
CA LEU A 126 -26.16 -5.62 9.91
C LEU A 126 -25.36 -5.19 8.68
N ARG A 127 -26.02 -4.93 7.55
CA ARG A 127 -25.35 -4.41 6.33
C ARG A 127 -24.66 -3.08 6.59
N GLN A 128 -25.30 -2.16 7.30
CA GLN A 128 -24.70 -0.87 7.69
C GLN A 128 -23.45 -1.06 8.54
N LYS A 129 -23.45 -2.04 9.44
CA LYS A 129 -22.29 -2.32 10.30
C LYS A 129 -21.11 -2.92 9.53
N ILE A 130 -21.34 -3.73 8.50
CA ILE A 130 -20.24 -4.30 7.69
C ILE A 130 -19.81 -3.41 6.52
N ALA A 131 -20.61 -2.41 6.14
CA ALA A 131 -20.30 -1.47 5.07
C ALA A 131 -18.89 -0.83 5.16
N PRO A 132 -18.33 -0.54 6.35
CA PRO A 132 -16.98 -0.02 6.49
C PRO A 132 -15.88 -0.93 5.88
N LEU A 133 -16.11 -2.25 5.72
CA LEU A 133 -15.18 -3.12 5.00
C LEU A 133 -14.99 -2.70 3.54
N PHE A 134 -15.98 -2.05 2.95
CA PHE A 134 -16.04 -1.72 1.53
C PHE A 134 -15.78 -0.24 1.24
N ILE A 135 -15.34 0.54 2.22
CA ILE A 135 -14.87 1.93 2.03
C ILE A 135 -13.36 1.99 2.31
N PRO A 136 -12.62 2.94 1.70
CA PRO A 136 -11.18 2.99 1.87
C PRO A 136 -10.80 3.48 3.28
N GLY A 137 -9.68 3.00 3.80
CA GLY A 137 -9.07 3.57 5.00
C GLY A 137 -9.59 3.03 6.33
N LEU A 138 -10.34 1.92 6.34
CA LEU A 138 -10.79 1.27 7.58
C LEU A 138 -9.58 0.92 8.47
N ASP A 139 -9.54 1.45 9.68
CA ASP A 139 -8.38 1.28 10.54
C ASP A 139 -8.35 -0.09 11.24
N ARG A 140 -7.24 -0.37 11.94
CA ARG A 140 -7.04 -1.67 12.60
C ARG A 140 -7.98 -1.88 13.80
N ALA A 141 -8.32 -0.81 14.53
CA ALA A 141 -9.24 -0.89 15.67
C ALA A 141 -10.67 -1.17 15.18
N GLU A 142 -11.11 -0.45 14.15
CA GLU A 142 -12.40 -0.65 13.50
C GLU A 142 -12.51 -2.05 12.91
N MET A 143 -11.50 -2.52 12.16
CA MET A 143 -11.45 -3.89 11.63
C MET A 143 -11.52 -4.94 12.75
N THR A 144 -10.83 -4.70 13.88
CA THR A 144 -10.87 -5.60 15.03
C THR A 144 -12.27 -5.64 15.66
N SER A 145 -12.96 -4.50 15.73
CA SER A 145 -14.37 -4.43 16.17
C SER A 145 -15.26 -5.27 15.25
N LEU A 146 -15.15 -5.05 13.93
CA LEU A 146 -15.94 -5.78 12.94
C LEU A 146 -15.73 -7.29 13.03
N TRP A 147 -14.48 -7.73 13.19
CA TRP A 147 -14.15 -9.14 13.38
C TRP A 147 -14.88 -9.69 14.62
N ARG A 148 -14.88 -8.98 15.75
CA ARG A 148 -15.45 -9.49 16.99
C ARG A 148 -16.98 -9.46 17.01
N GLU A 149 -17.58 -8.49 16.35
CA GLU A 149 -19.01 -8.20 16.48
C GLU A 149 -19.87 -8.80 15.36
N HIS A 150 -19.27 -9.20 14.23
CA HIS A 150 -20.01 -9.68 13.06
C HIS A 150 -19.48 -11.01 12.54
N ALA A 151 -20.30 -12.05 12.63
CA ALA A 151 -19.96 -13.40 12.20
C ALA A 151 -19.45 -13.45 10.75
N TRP A 152 -20.16 -12.81 9.81
CA TRP A 152 -19.76 -12.78 8.41
C TRP A 152 -18.38 -12.11 8.20
N ALA A 153 -18.12 -10.99 8.86
CA ALA A 153 -16.82 -10.32 8.80
C ALA A 153 -15.72 -11.16 9.47
N ALA A 154 -16.06 -11.85 10.57
CA ALA A 154 -15.16 -12.74 11.29
C ALA A 154 -14.70 -13.91 10.41
N GLU A 155 -15.62 -14.51 9.66
CA GLU A 155 -15.34 -15.60 8.74
C GLU A 155 -14.43 -15.14 7.60
N LEU A 156 -14.73 -13.99 6.99
CA LEU A 156 -13.86 -13.38 5.97
C LEU A 156 -12.46 -13.12 6.52
N CYS A 157 -12.35 -12.45 7.67
CA CYS A 157 -11.06 -12.11 8.27
C CYS A 157 -10.25 -13.36 8.64
N THR A 158 -10.93 -14.41 9.13
CA THR A 158 -10.30 -15.69 9.46
C THR A 158 -9.79 -16.38 8.21
N TYR A 159 -10.62 -16.45 7.17
CA TYR A 159 -10.25 -17.02 5.87
C TYR A 159 -9.03 -16.29 5.28
N VAL A 160 -9.05 -14.96 5.26
CA VAL A 160 -7.96 -14.16 4.70
C VAL A 160 -6.69 -14.32 5.54
N ARG A 161 -6.79 -14.33 6.87
CA ARG A 161 -5.62 -14.57 7.74
C ARG A 161 -4.95 -15.92 7.46
N GLN A 162 -5.72 -16.94 7.10
CA GLN A 162 -5.21 -18.30 6.84
C GLN A 162 -4.62 -18.46 5.43
N HIS A 163 -5.08 -17.68 4.46
CA HIS A 163 -4.76 -17.91 3.05
C HIS A 163 -4.05 -16.76 2.33
N SER A 164 -4.12 -15.54 2.85
CA SER A 164 -3.46 -14.38 2.25
C SER A 164 -1.95 -14.58 2.25
N THR A 165 -1.33 -14.35 1.09
CA THR A 165 0.14 -14.41 0.96
C THR A 165 0.78 -13.04 0.91
N PHE A 166 0.01 -11.94 0.83
CA PHE A 166 0.53 -10.60 0.54
C PHE A 166 1.72 -10.18 1.40
N TRP A 167 1.60 -10.27 2.73
CA TRP A 167 2.71 -9.91 3.63
C TRP A 167 3.73 -11.03 3.81
N ALA A 168 3.35 -12.28 3.56
CA ALA A 168 4.25 -13.43 3.69
C ALA A 168 5.23 -13.52 2.51
N SER A 169 4.82 -13.08 1.31
CA SER A 169 5.69 -13.00 0.13
C SER A 169 6.42 -11.66 -0.01
N ALA A 170 6.02 -10.63 0.74
CA ALA A 170 6.69 -9.33 0.72
C ALA A 170 8.09 -9.40 1.36
N SER A 171 9.12 -8.97 0.63
CA SER A 171 10.48 -8.84 1.14
C SER A 171 10.69 -7.48 1.82
N SER A 172 11.33 -7.46 2.99
CA SER A 172 11.77 -6.21 3.62
C SER A 172 13.04 -5.62 2.99
N THR A 173 13.65 -6.33 2.05
CA THR A 173 14.87 -5.93 1.35
C THR A 173 14.55 -5.80 -0.15
N PRO A 174 14.86 -4.66 -0.79
CA PRO A 174 14.74 -4.50 -2.23
C PRO A 174 15.55 -5.54 -2.98
N GLN A 175 14.88 -6.25 -3.88
CA GLN A 175 15.47 -7.20 -4.80
C GLN A 175 15.66 -6.55 -6.19
N PRO A 176 16.57 -7.05 -7.04
CA PRO A 176 16.71 -6.62 -8.43
C PRO A 176 15.60 -7.22 -9.31
N SER A 177 14.34 -6.89 -9.00
CA SER A 177 13.15 -7.31 -9.73
C SER A 177 12.31 -6.11 -10.15
N ASN A 178 11.32 -6.34 -11.01
CA ASN A 178 10.34 -5.33 -11.43
C ASN A 178 9.15 -5.24 -10.47
N GLY A 179 9.26 -5.82 -9.28
CA GLY A 179 8.19 -5.86 -8.30
C GLY A 179 7.86 -4.49 -7.73
N GLU A 180 6.65 -4.35 -7.21
CA GLU A 180 6.22 -3.12 -6.57
C GLU A 180 7.00 -2.91 -5.27
N LEU A 181 7.71 -1.79 -5.20
CA LEU A 181 8.56 -1.43 -4.07
C LEU A 181 8.04 -0.15 -3.42
N PHE A 182 7.88 -0.18 -2.10
CA PHE A 182 7.44 0.98 -1.33
C PHE A 182 8.05 0.99 0.06
N PHE A 183 8.15 2.19 0.63
CA PHE A 183 8.71 2.40 1.96
C PHE A 183 7.91 3.42 2.76
N GLU A 184 8.02 3.34 4.09
CA GLU A 184 7.39 4.26 5.02
C GLU A 184 8.42 4.71 6.05
N LEU A 185 8.47 6.01 6.34
CA LEU A 185 9.27 6.55 7.44
C LEU A 185 8.69 6.09 8.79
N LYS A 186 9.55 5.73 9.74
CA LYS A 186 9.13 5.18 11.05
C LYS A 186 8.54 6.23 11.97
N SER A 187 9.00 7.47 11.90
CA SER A 187 8.52 8.62 12.68
C SER A 187 8.05 9.76 11.78
N ASP A 188 7.16 10.61 12.30
CA ASP A 188 6.71 11.84 11.64
C ASP A 188 7.81 12.93 11.60
N SER A 189 8.83 12.79 12.45
CA SER A 189 10.02 13.64 12.47
C SER A 189 11.10 13.20 11.49
N ASP A 190 10.99 12.00 10.94
CA ASP A 190 11.98 11.49 9.99
C ASP A 190 11.77 12.12 8.61
N THR A 191 12.87 12.28 7.88
CA THR A 191 12.89 12.84 6.53
C THR A 191 13.71 11.97 5.59
N TYR A 192 13.46 12.13 4.29
CA TYR A 192 14.35 11.68 3.23
C TYR A 192 14.60 12.80 2.25
N GLN A 193 15.68 12.70 1.49
CA GLN A 193 16.01 13.63 0.41
C GLN A 193 16.04 12.90 -0.93
N LEU A 194 16.00 13.67 -2.01
CA LEU A 194 16.11 13.18 -3.38
C LEU A 194 17.34 13.81 -4.03
N GLU A 195 18.15 12.98 -4.67
CA GLU A 195 19.33 13.40 -5.41
C GLU A 195 19.22 12.86 -6.83
N ALA A 196 19.20 13.75 -7.82
CA ALA A 196 19.10 13.38 -9.23
C ALA A 196 20.29 12.50 -9.65
N VAL A 197 20.02 11.52 -10.51
CA VAL A 197 21.01 10.56 -11.04
C VAL A 197 21.04 10.53 -12.56
#